data_AF-A0A6N7XT94-F1
#
_entry.id   AF-A0A6N7XT94-F1
#
_cell.length_a   1.000
_cell.length_b   1.000
_cell.length_c   1.000
_cell.angle_alpha   90.00
_cell.angle_beta   90.00
_cell.angle_gamma   90.00
#
_symmetry.space_group_name_H-M   'P 1'
#
loop_
_entity.id
_entity.type
_entity.pdbx_description
1 polymer ?
#
loop_
_entity_poly.entity_id
_entity_poly.type
_entity_poly.pdbx_seq_one_letter_code
_entity_poly.pdbx_strand_id
1 'polypeptide(L)'
;MSSAAEQGSGEPRGDDLERARELLLGGGRTLAAVCGDQSLMSGARGVRPLLSLIGEGKDLEGFSVADKVVGKAPALLYATLRPKAVYAPVMSKDGARVLRAHGIQASCGELVPRILNRGRDGQCPMDASVNDVEDPQSALEAIWACARRMAVANAARDSAVRR
;
A
#
# COMPACT_ATOMS: atom_id res chain seq x y z
N MET A 1 53.38 10.06 -17.24
CA MET A 1 52.98 10.83 -16.04
C MET A 1 51.48 11.01 -16.08
N SER A 2 50.83 10.63 -14.97
CA SER A 2 49.40 10.74 -14.58
C SER A 2 48.35 10.14 -15.52
N SER A 3 47.61 9.07 -15.20
CA SER A 3 46.86 8.69 -13.97
C SER A 3 45.56 9.46 -13.74
N ALA A 4 44.54 8.65 -13.39
CA ALA A 4 43.21 8.93 -12.83
C ALA A 4 42.09 9.26 -13.84
N ALA A 5 40.93 8.62 -13.83
CA ALA A 5 40.27 7.88 -12.75
C ALA A 5 39.49 6.67 -13.24
N GLU A 6 39.78 5.52 -12.63
CA GLU A 6 38.79 4.45 -12.43
C GLU A 6 37.78 4.89 -11.35
N GLN A 7 36.68 4.14 -11.29
CA GLN A 7 35.77 3.93 -10.15
C GLN A 7 34.40 4.63 -10.23
N GLY A 8 33.42 3.86 -10.71
CA GLY A 8 32.04 3.90 -10.22
C GLY A 8 31.74 2.54 -9.60
N SER A 9 32.23 2.33 -8.37
CA SER A 9 31.92 1.18 -7.54
C SER A 9 30.41 1.10 -7.29
N GLY A 10 29.74 0.11 -7.86
CA GLY A 10 28.40 -0.26 -7.44
C GLY A 10 28.48 -0.80 -6.01
N GLU A 11 28.26 0.06 -5.02
CA GLU A 11 27.95 -0.38 -3.66
C GLU A 11 26.77 -1.36 -3.72
N PRO A 12 26.74 -2.40 -2.88
CA PRO A 12 25.56 -3.25 -2.78
C PRO A 12 24.42 -2.36 -2.29
N ARG A 13 23.56 -1.91 -3.21
CA ARG A 13 22.34 -1.20 -2.86
C ARG A 13 21.57 -2.12 -1.94
N GLY A 14 21.37 -1.69 -0.69
CA GLY A 14 20.69 -2.48 0.33
C GLY A 14 19.33 -2.97 -0.15
N ASP A 15 18.79 -4.00 0.53
CA ASP A 15 17.49 -4.58 0.21
C ASP A 15 16.42 -3.50 -0.04
N ASP A 16 15.80 -3.54 -1.22
CA ASP A 16 14.80 -2.56 -1.63
C ASP A 16 13.63 -2.49 -0.64
N LEU A 17 13.32 -3.61 0.04
CA LEU A 17 12.29 -3.63 1.07
C LEU A 17 12.69 -2.84 2.32
N GLU A 18 13.92 -2.97 2.79
CA GLU A 18 14.42 -2.16 3.92
C GLU A 18 14.50 -0.69 3.54
N ARG A 19 14.93 -0.35 2.32
CA ARG A 19 14.91 1.04 1.83
C ARG A 19 13.49 1.61 1.77
N ALA A 20 12.52 0.83 1.28
CA ALA A 20 11.12 1.24 1.28
C ALA A 20 10.61 1.47 2.72
N ARG A 21 10.99 0.60 3.66
CA ARG A 21 10.65 0.71 5.07
C ARG A 21 11.24 1.95 5.72
N GLU A 22 12.53 2.24 5.50
CA GLU A 22 13.18 3.46 5.98
C GLU A 22 12.49 4.72 5.45
N LEU A 23 12.18 4.75 4.15
CA LEU A 23 11.45 5.87 3.55
C LEU A 23 10.09 6.08 4.22
N LEU A 24 9.34 5.00 4.47
CA LEU A 24 8.05 5.08 5.16
C LEU A 24 8.19 5.60 6.60
N LEU A 25 9.17 5.09 7.35
CA LEU A 25 9.40 5.42 8.76
C LEU A 25 10.02 6.82 8.96
N GLY A 26 10.70 7.36 7.94
CA GLY A 26 11.20 8.73 7.91
C GLY A 26 10.12 9.82 7.99
N GLY A 27 8.84 9.44 7.97
CA GLY A 27 7.71 10.34 8.23
C GLY A 27 7.15 11.01 6.98
N GLY A 28 5.97 11.63 7.12
CA GLY A 28 5.27 12.32 6.03
C GLY A 28 4.69 11.41 4.94
N ARG A 29 4.95 10.10 5.00
CA ARG A 29 4.55 9.11 3.99
C ARG A 29 3.61 8.07 4.57
N THR A 30 2.76 7.54 3.70
CA THR A 30 1.84 6.43 3.97
C THR A 30 2.17 5.22 3.09
N LEU A 31 2.85 5.45 1.97
CA LEU A 31 3.34 4.41 1.07
C LEU A 31 4.70 4.82 0.48
N ALA A 32 5.62 3.87 0.39
CA ALA A 32 6.87 3.97 -0.33
C ALA A 32 7.12 2.68 -1.11
N ALA A 33 7.56 2.77 -2.36
CA ALA A 33 7.94 1.63 -3.19
C ALA A 33 9.33 1.88 -3.78
N VAL A 34 10.17 0.85 -3.84
CA VAL A 34 11.55 0.93 -4.33
C VAL A 34 11.84 -0.24 -5.28
N CYS A 35 12.51 0.05 -6.39
CA CYS A 35 13.05 -0.93 -7.33
C CYS A 35 14.40 -0.42 -7.85
N GLY A 36 15.50 -0.85 -7.25
CA GLY A 36 16.84 -0.32 -7.55
C GLY A 36 16.89 1.21 -7.38
N ASP A 37 17.05 1.93 -8.49
CA ASP A 37 17.16 3.40 -8.48
C ASP A 37 15.82 4.13 -8.58
N GLN A 38 14.74 3.38 -8.80
CA GLN A 38 13.40 3.94 -8.89
C GLN A 38 12.75 3.94 -7.51
N SER A 39 12.06 5.03 -7.18
CA SER A 39 11.24 5.10 -5.99
C SER A 39 9.94 5.85 -6.25
N LEU A 40 8.88 5.42 -5.57
CA LEU A 40 7.57 6.05 -5.58
C LEU A 40 7.11 6.26 -4.14
N MET A 41 6.55 7.43 -3.84
CA MET A 41 6.13 7.78 -2.49
C MET A 41 4.79 8.49 -2.52
N SER A 42 3.97 8.24 -1.50
CA SER A 42 2.72 8.96 -1.30
C SER A 42 2.48 9.22 0.18
N GLY A 43 1.90 10.39 0.48
CA GLY A 43 1.32 10.73 1.79
C GLY A 43 -0.21 10.61 1.82
N ALA A 44 -0.84 10.19 0.72
CA ALA A 44 -2.29 10.07 0.64
C ALA A 44 -2.80 8.94 1.54
N ARG A 45 -3.89 9.16 2.26
CA ARG A 45 -4.38 8.20 3.27
C ARG A 45 -5.32 7.16 2.67
N GLY A 46 -5.44 6.02 3.35
CA GLY A 46 -6.30 4.91 2.92
C GLY A 46 -5.77 4.27 1.64
N VAL A 47 -6.65 3.65 0.85
CA VAL A 47 -6.28 2.98 -0.41
C VAL A 47 -6.02 3.92 -1.59
N ARG A 48 -6.13 5.24 -1.39
CA ARG A 48 -5.99 6.24 -2.47
C ARG A 48 -4.68 6.16 -3.26
N PRO A 49 -3.49 5.98 -2.63
CA PRO A 49 -2.27 5.79 -3.40
C PRO A 49 -2.39 4.63 -4.39
N LEU A 50 -2.92 3.48 -3.94
CA LEU A 50 -3.04 2.27 -4.75
C LEU A 50 -4.06 2.46 -5.89
N LEU A 51 -5.20 3.07 -5.60
CA LEU A 51 -6.21 3.38 -6.63
C LEU A 51 -5.68 4.35 -7.71
N SER A 52 -4.85 5.33 -7.32
CA SER A 52 -4.20 6.24 -8.28
C SER A 52 -3.26 5.48 -9.20
N LEU A 53 -2.38 4.65 -8.62
CA LEU A 53 -1.43 3.83 -9.38
C LEU A 53 -2.15 2.94 -10.40
N ILE A 54 -3.20 2.24 -9.97
CA ILE A 54 -4.00 1.39 -10.86
C ILE A 54 -4.69 2.23 -11.95
N GLY A 55 -5.26 3.38 -11.59
CA GLY A 55 -5.91 4.29 -12.56
C GLY A 55 -4.95 4.87 -13.59
N GLU A 56 -3.68 5.05 -13.22
CA GLU A 56 -2.59 5.46 -14.12
C GLU A 56 -2.03 4.31 -14.96
N GLY A 57 -2.57 3.09 -14.81
CA GLY A 57 -2.08 1.89 -15.49
C GLY A 57 -0.70 1.46 -15.02
N LYS A 58 -0.30 1.81 -13.79
CA LYS A 58 0.99 1.41 -13.23
C LYS A 58 1.01 -0.06 -12.85
N ASP A 59 2.19 -0.64 -12.99
CA ASP A 59 2.56 -1.95 -12.51
C ASP A 59 3.75 -1.77 -11.55
N LEU A 60 3.76 -2.53 -10.46
CA LEU A 60 4.82 -2.54 -9.45
C LEU A 60 5.67 -3.81 -9.52
N GLU A 61 5.59 -4.58 -10.61
CA GLU A 61 6.49 -5.72 -10.85
C GLU A 61 7.97 -5.33 -10.62
N GLY A 62 8.67 -6.12 -9.80
CA GLY A 62 10.04 -5.85 -9.36
C GLY A 62 10.17 -4.92 -8.13
N PHE A 63 9.16 -4.12 -7.80
CA PHE A 63 9.20 -3.23 -6.64
C PHE A 63 8.99 -3.96 -5.32
N SER A 64 9.65 -3.46 -4.28
CA SER A 64 9.35 -3.74 -2.88
C SER A 64 8.63 -2.54 -2.27
N VAL A 65 7.55 -2.78 -1.52
CA VAL A 65 6.64 -1.75 -1.02
C VAL A 65 6.59 -1.76 0.49
N ALA A 66 6.62 -0.57 1.10
CA ALA A 66 6.26 -0.35 2.49
C ALA A 66 4.98 0.50 2.55
N ASP A 67 3.94 -0.03 3.18
CA ASP A 67 2.65 0.65 3.38
C ASP A 67 2.34 0.75 4.87
N LYS A 68 1.81 1.88 5.30
CA LYS A 68 1.52 2.18 6.70
C LYS A 68 0.56 1.17 7.33
N VAL A 69 -0.48 0.74 6.62
CA VAL A 69 -1.47 -0.22 7.13
C VAL A 69 -2.00 -1.09 6.00
N VAL A 70 -1.78 -2.40 6.09
CA VAL A 70 -2.23 -3.35 5.06
C VAL A 70 -3.34 -4.24 5.59
N GLY A 71 -4.57 -3.97 5.14
CA GLY A 71 -5.74 -4.82 5.34
C GLY A 71 -6.01 -5.74 4.15
N LYS A 72 -7.18 -6.41 4.15
CA LYS A 72 -7.60 -7.25 3.02
C LYS A 72 -7.75 -6.42 1.73
N ALA A 73 -8.32 -5.22 1.82
CA ALA A 73 -8.53 -4.37 0.66
C ALA A 73 -7.21 -3.91 0.01
N PRO A 74 -6.24 -3.31 0.72
CA PRO A 74 -4.93 -3.02 0.16
C PRO A 74 -4.23 -4.26 -0.42
N ALA A 75 -4.32 -5.42 0.23
CA ALA A 75 -3.70 -6.65 -0.27
C ALA A 75 -4.27 -7.10 -1.63
N LEU A 76 -5.58 -7.01 -1.83
CA LEU A 76 -6.21 -7.31 -3.13
C LEU A 76 -5.84 -6.28 -4.20
N LEU A 77 -5.65 -5.01 -3.84
CA LEU A 77 -5.11 -4.02 -4.78
C LEU A 77 -3.64 -4.31 -5.14
N TYR A 78 -2.84 -4.81 -4.20
CA TYR A 78 -1.49 -5.26 -4.49
C TYR A 78 -1.45 -6.51 -5.38
N ALA A 79 -2.44 -7.39 -5.30
CA ALA A 79 -2.56 -8.50 -6.26
C ALA A 79 -2.71 -7.99 -7.71
N THR A 80 -3.35 -6.84 -7.92
CA THR A 80 -3.42 -6.17 -9.22
C THR A 80 -2.10 -5.49 -9.60
N LEU A 81 -1.44 -4.83 -8.64
CA LEU A 81 -0.19 -4.08 -8.85
C LEU A 81 1.07 -4.96 -8.91
N ARG A 82 1.02 -6.20 -8.44
CA ARG A 82 2.08 -7.24 -8.54
C ARG A 82 3.48 -6.84 -8.01
N PRO A 83 3.62 -6.19 -6.84
CA PRO A 83 4.94 -6.00 -6.24
C PRO A 83 5.58 -7.34 -5.84
N LYS A 84 6.91 -7.36 -5.74
CA LYS A 84 7.66 -8.51 -5.23
C LYS A 84 7.39 -8.75 -3.73
N ALA A 85 7.36 -7.66 -2.96
CA ALA A 85 7.23 -7.71 -1.51
C ALA A 85 6.45 -6.52 -0.96
N VAL A 86 5.75 -6.75 0.14
CA VAL A 86 5.03 -5.74 0.92
C VAL A 86 5.40 -5.87 2.40
N TYR A 87 5.91 -4.78 2.97
CA TYR A 87 6.04 -4.57 4.41
C TYR A 87 4.94 -3.64 4.91
N ALA A 88 4.41 -3.92 6.10
CA ALA A 88 3.59 -2.95 6.81
C ALA A 88 3.86 -2.96 8.32
N PRO A 89 3.96 -1.80 8.99
CA PRO A 89 4.01 -1.77 10.46
C PRO A 89 2.83 -2.51 11.09
N VAL A 90 1.63 -2.39 10.51
CA VAL A 90 0.42 -3.10 10.93
C VAL A 90 -0.21 -3.79 9.72
N MET A 91 -0.43 -5.10 9.83
CA MET A 91 -1.04 -5.92 8.77
C MET A 91 -2.18 -6.78 9.35
N SER A 92 -3.29 -6.96 8.64
CA SER A 92 -4.31 -7.92 9.06
C SER A 92 -3.96 -9.35 8.66
N LYS A 93 -4.50 -10.34 9.38
CA LYS A 93 -4.39 -11.77 9.03
C LYS A 93 -4.86 -12.04 7.60
N ASP A 94 -5.99 -11.48 7.21
CA ASP A 94 -6.51 -11.63 5.84
C ASP A 94 -5.63 -10.93 4.80
N GLY A 95 -5.09 -9.75 5.12
CA GLY A 95 -4.15 -9.06 4.25
C GLY A 95 -2.90 -9.90 3.99
N ALA A 96 -2.29 -10.45 5.04
CA ALA A 96 -1.13 -11.34 4.91
C ALA A 96 -1.46 -12.62 4.11
N ARG A 97 -2.65 -13.20 4.31
CA ARG A 97 -3.11 -14.38 3.57
C ARG A 97 -3.24 -14.08 2.08
N VAL A 98 -3.93 -12.99 1.72
CA VAL A 98 -4.13 -12.57 0.32
C VAL A 98 -2.79 -12.34 -0.36
N LEU A 99 -1.88 -11.56 0.25
CA LEU A 99 -0.56 -11.31 -0.34
C LEU A 99 0.18 -12.62 -0.69
N ARG A 100 0.22 -13.56 0.27
CA ARG A 100 0.89 -14.86 0.07
C ARG A 100 0.20 -15.71 -1.00
N ALA A 101 -1.13 -15.71 -1.05
CA ALA A 101 -1.89 -16.43 -2.06
C ALA A 101 -1.59 -15.92 -3.48
N HIS A 102 -1.22 -14.65 -3.62
CA HIS A 102 -0.81 -14.04 -4.89
C HIS A 102 0.71 -14.02 -5.12
N GLY A 103 1.48 -14.78 -4.33
CA GLY A 103 2.94 -14.87 -4.50
C GLY A 103 3.73 -13.63 -4.04
N ILE A 104 3.08 -12.71 -3.33
CA ILE A 104 3.70 -11.49 -2.83
C ILE A 104 4.30 -11.77 -1.44
N GLN A 105 5.60 -11.49 -1.28
CA GLN A 105 6.25 -11.65 0.02
C GLN A 105 5.66 -10.65 1.03
N ALA A 106 5.22 -11.14 2.19
CA ALA A 106 4.56 -10.32 3.19
C ALA A 106 5.36 -10.32 4.50
N SER A 107 5.74 -9.13 4.97
CA SER A 107 6.35 -8.90 6.28
C SER A 107 5.61 -7.81 7.04
N CYS A 108 5.61 -7.88 8.38
CA CYS A 108 4.94 -6.88 9.18
C CYS A 108 5.58 -6.70 10.56
N GLY A 109 5.33 -5.54 11.17
CA GLY A 109 5.68 -5.30 12.57
C GLY A 109 4.68 -5.98 13.53
N GLU A 110 3.40 -5.77 13.28
CA GLU A 110 2.30 -6.35 14.04
C GLU A 110 1.26 -6.99 13.11
N LEU A 111 0.89 -8.24 13.42
CA LEU A 111 -0.19 -8.95 12.74
C LEU A 111 -1.46 -8.92 13.58
N VAL A 112 -2.50 -8.23 13.10
CA VAL A 112 -3.76 -8.04 13.82
C VAL A 112 -4.89 -8.86 13.21
N PRO A 113 -5.95 -9.22 13.97
CA PRO A 113 -7.09 -9.93 13.40
C PRO A 113 -7.80 -9.17 12.28
N ARG A 114 -7.93 -7.84 12.41
CA ARG A 114 -8.61 -6.98 11.42
C ARG A 114 -8.12 -5.54 11.51
N ILE A 115 -8.24 -4.80 10.40
CA ILE A 115 -8.01 -3.35 10.40
C ILE A 115 -9.27 -2.62 10.86
N LEU A 116 -9.13 -1.76 11.87
CA LEU A 116 -10.21 -0.92 12.38
C LEU A 116 -10.30 0.38 11.58
N ASN A 117 -11.50 0.97 11.59
CA ASN A 117 -11.69 2.31 11.05
C ASN A 117 -10.98 3.37 11.92
N ARG A 118 -11.00 4.62 11.45
CA ARG A 118 -10.34 5.73 12.16
C ARG A 118 -10.96 6.01 13.53
N GLY A 119 -12.25 5.75 13.71
CA GLY A 119 -12.96 5.91 14.99
C GLY A 119 -12.66 4.79 15.98
N ARG A 120 -12.04 3.69 15.53
CA ARG A 120 -11.82 2.45 16.31
C ARG A 120 -13.09 1.84 16.90
N ASP A 121 -14.24 2.13 16.31
CA ASP A 121 -15.57 1.63 16.71
C ASP A 121 -16.10 0.54 15.75
N GLY A 122 -15.35 0.22 14.70
CA GLY A 122 -15.74 -0.81 13.73
C GLY A 122 -14.64 -1.14 12.72
N GLN A 123 -14.96 -2.03 11.78
CA GLN A 123 -14.06 -2.40 10.69
C GLN A 123 -13.74 -1.21 9.80
N CYS A 124 -12.53 -1.18 9.25
CA CYS A 124 -12.22 -0.31 8.12
C CYS A 124 -13.27 -0.52 7.00
N PRO A 125 -13.93 0.54 6.49
CA PRO A 125 -14.93 0.41 5.44
C PRO A 125 -14.37 -0.21 4.15
N MET A 126 -13.09 0.02 3.85
CA MET A 126 -12.43 -0.57 2.68
C MET A 126 -12.33 -2.09 2.84
N ASP A 127 -11.83 -2.58 3.98
CA ASP A 127 -11.76 -4.02 4.25
C ASP A 127 -13.17 -4.65 4.30
N ALA A 128 -14.13 -3.96 4.92
CA ALA A 128 -15.52 -4.45 4.98
C ALA A 128 -16.14 -4.60 3.59
N SER A 129 -15.77 -3.76 2.62
CA SER A 129 -16.29 -3.84 1.24
C SER A 129 -15.83 -5.07 0.47
N VAL A 130 -14.85 -5.83 0.99
CA VAL A 130 -14.25 -7.00 0.32
C VAL A 130 -14.21 -8.24 1.22
N ASN A 131 -14.98 -8.28 2.31
CA ASN A 131 -14.98 -9.41 3.27
C ASN A 131 -15.13 -10.76 2.56
N ASP A 132 -16.07 -10.85 1.61
CA ASP A 132 -16.39 -12.08 0.87
C ASP A 132 -15.85 -12.07 -0.57
N VAL A 133 -14.92 -11.17 -0.88
CA VAL A 133 -14.30 -11.04 -2.21
C VAL A 133 -12.87 -11.56 -2.16
N GLU A 134 -12.54 -12.47 -3.07
CA GLU A 134 -11.19 -13.03 -3.23
C GLU A 134 -10.56 -12.67 -4.59
N ASP A 135 -11.36 -12.38 -5.61
CA ASP A 135 -10.88 -11.98 -6.93
C ASP A 135 -10.40 -10.50 -6.94
N PRO A 136 -9.15 -10.20 -7.36
CA PRO A 136 -8.63 -8.83 -7.38
C PRO A 136 -9.41 -7.85 -8.26
N GLN A 137 -9.98 -8.29 -9.39
CA GLN A 137 -10.75 -7.41 -10.27
C GLN A 137 -12.07 -7.00 -9.60
N SER A 138 -12.81 -7.97 -9.08
CA SER A 138 -14.02 -7.75 -8.29
C SER A 138 -13.76 -6.87 -7.07
N ALA A 139 -12.60 -7.06 -6.42
CA ALA A 139 -12.19 -6.24 -5.28
C ALA A 139 -11.94 -4.78 -5.67
N LEU A 140 -11.26 -4.54 -6.80
CA LEU A 140 -11.01 -3.20 -7.32
C LEU A 140 -12.32 -2.42 -7.53
N GLU A 141 -13.33 -3.05 -8.13
CA GLU A 141 -14.64 -2.45 -8.34
C GLU A 141 -15.33 -2.10 -7.01
N ALA A 142 -15.37 -3.05 -6.08
CA ALA A 142 -15.99 -2.87 -4.76
C ALA A 142 -15.32 -1.74 -3.96
N ILE A 143 -13.99 -1.67 -4.01
CA ILE A 143 -13.20 -0.65 -3.32
C ILE A 143 -13.44 0.73 -3.95
N TRP A 144 -13.49 0.85 -5.29
CA TRP A 144 -13.84 2.11 -5.96
C TRP A 144 -15.26 2.57 -5.61
N ALA A 145 -16.22 1.65 -5.58
CA ALA A 145 -17.59 1.95 -5.16
C ALA A 145 -17.64 2.42 -3.71
N CYS A 146 -16.91 1.76 -2.81
CA CYS A 146 -16.79 2.17 -1.41
C CYS A 146 -16.16 3.56 -1.26
N ALA A 147 -15.04 3.81 -1.94
CA ALA A 147 -14.35 5.10 -1.91
C ALA A 147 -15.25 6.25 -2.38
N ARG A 148 -16.01 6.05 -3.46
CA ARG A 148 -17.00 7.01 -3.96
C ARG A 148 -18.10 7.30 -2.94
N ARG A 149 -18.71 6.25 -2.35
CA ARG A 149 -19.73 6.41 -1.30
C ARG A 149 -19.20 7.21 -0.11
N MET A 150 -17.98 6.92 0.34
CA MET A 150 -17.35 7.63 1.45
C MET A 150 -17.06 9.10 1.13
N ALA A 151 -16.64 9.41 -0.11
CA ALA A 151 -16.40 10.77 -0.54
C ALA A 151 -17.70 11.61 -0.49
N VAL A 152 -18.81 11.05 -1.00
CA VAL A 152 -20.13 11.69 -0.94
C VAL A 152 -20.59 11.91 0.51
N ALA A 153 -20.46 10.89 1.36
CA ALA A 153 -20.88 10.98 2.76
C ALA A 153 -20.06 12.03 3.55
N ASN A 154 -18.76 12.13 3.28
CA ASN A 154 -17.91 13.15 3.92
C ASN A 154 -18.27 14.56 3.43
N ALA A 155 -18.50 14.76 2.13
CA ALA A 155 -18.90 16.06 1.58
C ALA A 155 -20.25 16.54 2.16
N ALA A 156 -21.21 15.64 2.34
CA ALA A 156 -22.49 15.94 2.98
C ALA A 156 -22.34 16.35 4.45
N ARG A 157 -21.46 15.66 5.21
CA ARG A 157 -21.14 15.99 6.61
C ARG A 157 -20.46 17.36 6.72
N ASP A 158 -19.46 17.63 5.89
CA ASP A 158 -18.75 18.92 5.90
C ASP A 158 -19.69 20.09 5.57
N SER A 159 -20.65 19.85 4.67
CA SER A 159 -21.70 20.83 4.34
C SER A 159 -22.69 21.06 5.48
N ALA A 160 -22.96 20.05 6.31
CA ALA A 160 -23.85 20.15 7.46
C ALA A 160 -23.18 20.81 8.68
N VAL A 161 -21.87 20.61 8.88
CA VAL A 161 -21.11 21.22 10.00
C VAL A 161 -20.84 22.72 9.77
N ARG A 162 -20.85 23.18 8.51
CA ARG A 162 -20.64 24.59 8.14
C ARG A 162 -21.94 25.43 8.13
N ARG A 163 -23.09 24.83 8.46
CA ARG A 163 -24.39 25.50 8.60
C ARG A 163 -24.71 25.68 10.08
#